data_AF-A0ABC9H7T8-F1
#
_entry.id   AF-A0ABC9H7T8-F1
#
_cell.length_a   1.000
_cell.length_b   1.000
_cell.length_c   1.000
_cell.angle_alpha   90.00
_cell.angle_beta   90.00
_cell.angle_gamma   90.00
#
_symmetry.space_group_name_H-M   'P 1'
#
loop_
_entity.id
_entity.type
_entity.pdbx_description
1 polymer ?
#
loop_
_entity_poly.entity_id
_entity_poly.type
_entity_poly.pdbx_seq_one_letter_code
_entity_poly.pdbx_strand_id
1 'polypeptide(L)'
;MGLKLHEDWGSTPAAIDNCLSVAEDFDIQVAWNIQLQLLKIEPYIHITGAGGGHAPDIIKVCGVKNVLPSSTNPTRPFTSNTVDEHLDMLMVCHHLDKNIPEDVAFAESRIRAETIAAEDILHDMGAISIISSDSQAMGRIGEVITRTWQTANKMKVQRGRLPRSGESDTAQDNDNLRIRRYIAKYTINPAIVNGFSDFIGSVEVGKLADLVLWKPSFFGAKPELVVKGGTIAWANMGDPNASIPTPEPVMMRPMFGAFGKAGSSNSIAFVSKVAKEAGVAMEYKLEKRVEAVNGVRCLSKLDMKLNDALPKIEVDPETYIVTADGEVLTCQPAPTVPLSRNYFLF
;
A
#
# COMPACT_ATOMS: atom_id res chain seq x y z
N MET A 1 -10.35 -11.30 10.31
CA MET A 1 -10.82 -9.93 10.04
C MET A 1 -10.93 -9.63 8.53
N GLY A 2 -10.64 -10.60 7.66
CA GLY A 2 -10.81 -10.52 6.22
C GLY A 2 -10.50 -11.87 5.59
N LEU A 3 -10.71 -11.99 4.28
CA LEU A 3 -10.35 -13.15 3.46
C LEU A 3 -9.44 -12.71 2.31
N LYS A 4 -8.64 -13.65 1.76
CA LYS A 4 -7.78 -13.41 0.59
C LYS A 4 -8.12 -14.42 -0.50
N LEU A 5 -8.48 -13.92 -1.68
CA LEU A 5 -8.54 -14.70 -2.91
C LEU A 5 -7.19 -14.61 -3.63
N HIS A 6 -6.55 -15.76 -3.85
CA HIS A 6 -5.26 -15.87 -4.52
C HIS A 6 -5.34 -16.83 -5.71
N GLU A 7 -4.59 -16.55 -6.77
CA GLU A 7 -4.61 -17.37 -7.98
C GLU A 7 -4.09 -18.80 -7.73
N ASP A 8 -3.03 -18.94 -6.94
CA ASP A 8 -2.46 -20.22 -6.48
C ASP A 8 -3.47 -21.15 -5.77
N TRP A 9 -4.52 -20.58 -5.16
CA TRP A 9 -5.60 -21.33 -4.50
C TRP A 9 -6.87 -21.42 -5.36
N GLY A 10 -6.84 -20.91 -6.59
CA GLY A 10 -7.97 -20.86 -7.50
C GLY A 10 -8.89 -19.66 -7.28
N SER A 11 -8.61 -18.54 -7.94
CA SER A 11 -9.48 -17.35 -7.97
C SER A 11 -10.53 -17.42 -9.07
N THR A 12 -11.35 -18.46 -9.06
CA THR A 12 -12.41 -18.69 -10.07
C THR A 12 -13.67 -17.89 -9.76
N PRO A 13 -14.54 -17.59 -10.75
CA PRO A 13 -15.81 -16.87 -10.52
C PRO A 13 -16.65 -17.45 -9.37
N ALA A 14 -16.68 -18.77 -9.22
CA ALA A 14 -17.43 -19.44 -8.16
C ALA A 14 -16.78 -19.24 -6.77
N ALA A 15 -15.45 -19.34 -6.68
CA ALA A 15 -14.72 -19.08 -5.43
C ALA A 15 -14.90 -17.62 -4.98
N ILE A 16 -14.85 -16.71 -5.95
CA ILE A 16 -15.08 -15.30 -5.75
C ILE A 16 -16.49 -15.03 -5.21
N ASP A 17 -17.54 -15.48 -5.91
CA ASP A 17 -18.91 -15.17 -5.52
C ASP A 17 -19.24 -15.73 -4.13
N ASN A 18 -18.77 -16.95 -3.84
CA ASN A 18 -18.89 -17.54 -2.51
C ASN A 18 -18.16 -16.71 -1.45
N CYS A 19 -16.89 -16.36 -1.67
CA CYS A 19 -16.10 -15.56 -0.73
C CYS A 19 -16.73 -14.18 -0.47
N LEU A 20 -17.24 -13.53 -1.51
CA LEU A 20 -17.91 -12.24 -1.37
C LEU A 20 -19.26 -12.35 -0.65
N SER A 21 -20.02 -13.41 -0.88
CA SER A 21 -21.27 -13.65 -0.15
C SER A 21 -21.01 -13.87 1.34
N VAL A 22 -19.97 -14.63 1.68
CA VAL A 22 -19.50 -14.74 3.09
C VAL A 22 -19.04 -13.39 3.62
N ALA A 23 -18.37 -12.57 2.82
CA ALA A 23 -17.94 -11.24 3.26
C ALA A 23 -19.11 -10.30 3.60
N GLU A 24 -20.20 -10.36 2.82
CA GLU A 24 -21.45 -9.66 3.12
C GLU A 24 -22.04 -10.10 4.46
N ASP A 25 -22.15 -11.42 4.69
CA ASP A 25 -22.77 -11.97 5.90
C ASP A 25 -22.01 -11.62 7.19
N PHE A 26 -20.67 -11.46 7.10
CA PHE A 26 -19.80 -11.30 8.26
C PHE A 26 -19.20 -9.90 8.42
N ASP A 27 -19.52 -8.95 7.52
CA ASP A 27 -18.96 -7.59 7.47
C ASP A 27 -17.43 -7.56 7.55
N ILE A 28 -16.79 -8.34 6.68
CA ILE A 28 -15.33 -8.43 6.56
C ILE A 28 -14.87 -8.10 5.16
N GLN A 29 -13.60 -7.72 5.03
CA GLN A 29 -13.05 -7.31 3.76
C GLN A 29 -12.47 -8.52 2.98
N VAL A 30 -12.52 -8.47 1.63
CA VAL A 30 -11.92 -9.49 0.75
C VAL A 30 -10.79 -8.89 -0.07
N ALA A 31 -9.55 -9.22 0.25
CA ALA A 31 -8.40 -8.88 -0.60
C ALA A 31 -8.32 -9.82 -1.81
N TRP A 32 -7.95 -9.29 -2.97
CA TRP A 32 -7.95 -10.09 -4.20
C TRP A 32 -6.84 -9.69 -5.20
N ASN A 33 -6.36 -10.70 -5.94
CA ASN A 33 -5.29 -10.67 -6.95
C ASN A 33 -5.71 -10.94 -8.44
N ILE A 34 -6.98 -10.93 -8.90
CA ILE A 34 -7.39 -11.12 -10.34
C ILE A 34 -8.68 -10.34 -10.68
N GLN A 35 -8.92 -9.94 -11.95
CA GLN A 35 -10.16 -9.30 -12.42
C GLN A 35 -11.21 -10.32 -12.93
N LEU A 36 -12.44 -10.20 -12.45
CA LEU A 36 -13.68 -10.61 -13.12
C LEU A 36 -14.72 -9.50 -12.91
N GLN A 37 -15.58 -9.26 -13.90
CA GLN A 37 -16.66 -8.27 -13.80
C GLN A 37 -17.67 -8.71 -12.74
N LEU A 38 -17.57 -8.20 -11.51
CA LEU A 38 -18.55 -8.46 -10.46
C LEU A 38 -18.97 -7.19 -9.73
N LEU A 39 -20.24 -7.19 -9.33
CA LEU A 39 -21.01 -6.06 -8.82
C LEU A 39 -20.81 -5.82 -7.30
N LYS A 40 -19.75 -6.36 -6.69
CA LYS A 40 -19.51 -6.32 -5.23
C LYS A 40 -18.18 -5.63 -4.90
N ILE A 41 -17.97 -5.25 -3.63
CA ILE A 41 -16.84 -4.42 -3.18
C ILE A 41 -15.58 -5.25 -2.90
N GLU A 42 -14.45 -4.82 -3.45
CA GLU A 42 -13.19 -5.57 -3.52
C GLU A 42 -11.95 -4.67 -3.40
N PRO A 43 -11.09 -4.85 -2.39
CA PRO A 43 -9.72 -4.35 -2.45
C PRO A 43 -8.83 -5.24 -3.28
N TYR A 44 -8.23 -4.62 -4.28
CA TYR A 44 -7.25 -5.27 -5.13
C TYR A 44 -5.84 -4.96 -4.61
N ILE A 45 -5.02 -5.99 -4.52
CA ILE A 45 -3.60 -5.87 -4.24
C ILE A 45 -2.85 -5.71 -5.57
N HIS A 46 -1.69 -5.03 -5.55
CA HIS A 46 -0.71 -4.93 -6.65
C HIS A 46 -1.26 -4.64 -8.06
N ILE A 47 -2.19 -3.69 -8.15
CA ILE A 47 -3.04 -3.43 -9.33
C ILE A 47 -2.36 -3.12 -10.66
N THR A 48 -1.04 -2.91 -10.64
CA THR A 48 -0.18 -2.97 -11.84
C THR A 48 -0.32 -4.22 -12.67
N GLY A 49 -0.60 -5.36 -12.00
CA GLY A 49 -0.44 -6.71 -12.52
C GLY A 49 0.98 -7.30 -12.44
N ALA A 50 2.00 -6.57 -11.99
CA ALA A 50 3.36 -7.11 -11.86
C ALA A 50 3.44 -8.14 -10.71
N GLY A 51 2.81 -7.83 -9.57
CA GLY A 51 2.66 -8.78 -8.44
C GLY A 51 1.64 -9.90 -8.69
N GLY A 52 0.79 -9.75 -9.71
CA GLY A 52 -0.22 -10.72 -10.13
C GLY A 52 -1.53 -10.10 -10.55
N GLY A 53 -2.30 -10.82 -11.37
CA GLY A 53 -3.52 -10.30 -11.96
C GLY A 53 -3.71 -10.72 -13.40
N HIS A 54 -4.91 -10.42 -13.93
CA HIS A 54 -5.23 -10.65 -15.32
C HIS A 54 -4.25 -9.87 -16.21
N ALA A 55 -3.49 -10.59 -17.05
CA ALA A 55 -2.58 -9.99 -18.01
C ALA A 55 -3.34 -9.60 -19.28
N PRO A 56 -3.12 -8.41 -19.86
CA PRO A 56 -2.25 -7.31 -19.39
C PRO A 56 -3.01 -6.22 -18.58
N ASP A 57 -4.32 -6.37 -18.36
CA ASP A 57 -5.23 -5.24 -18.19
C ASP A 57 -5.93 -5.12 -16.83
N ILE A 58 -5.50 -5.87 -15.82
CA ILE A 58 -5.97 -5.78 -14.43
C ILE A 58 -6.03 -4.33 -13.89
N ILE A 59 -5.16 -3.43 -14.37
CA ILE A 59 -5.12 -2.02 -13.97
C ILE A 59 -6.42 -1.26 -14.28
N LYS A 60 -7.26 -1.76 -15.21
CA LYS A 60 -8.58 -1.20 -15.57
C LYS A 60 -9.50 -1.05 -14.36
N VAL A 61 -9.38 -1.91 -13.36
CA VAL A 61 -10.26 -1.87 -12.18
C VAL A 61 -10.07 -0.61 -11.32
N CYS A 62 -9.01 0.18 -11.52
CA CYS A 62 -8.85 1.47 -10.83
C CYS A 62 -9.98 2.48 -11.18
N GLY A 63 -10.66 2.27 -12.32
CA GLY A 63 -11.85 3.02 -12.74
C GLY A 63 -13.19 2.44 -12.27
N VAL A 64 -13.19 1.34 -11.52
CA VAL A 64 -14.43 0.68 -11.05
C VAL A 64 -14.81 1.20 -9.66
N LYS A 65 -16.06 1.66 -9.52
CA LYS A 65 -16.55 2.33 -8.30
C LYS A 65 -16.43 1.49 -7.03
N ASN A 66 -16.69 0.19 -7.13
CA ASN A 66 -16.72 -0.74 -6.01
C ASN A 66 -15.31 -1.30 -5.69
N VAL A 67 -14.28 -0.87 -6.41
CA VAL A 67 -12.90 -1.34 -6.23
C VAL A 67 -12.11 -0.35 -5.38
N LEU A 68 -11.36 -0.89 -4.42
CA LEU A 68 -10.49 -0.15 -3.51
C LEU A 68 -9.02 -0.47 -3.84
N PRO A 69 -8.46 0.12 -4.92
CA PRO A 69 -7.21 -0.33 -5.51
C PRO A 69 -6.00 0.03 -4.63
N SER A 70 -5.09 -0.93 -4.51
CA SER A 70 -3.80 -0.77 -3.87
C SER A 70 -2.64 -1.23 -4.75
N SER A 71 -1.47 -0.68 -4.46
CA SER A 71 -0.20 -1.06 -5.07
C SER A 71 0.73 -1.70 -4.05
N THR A 72 1.67 -2.52 -4.53
CA THR A 72 2.81 -3.00 -3.75
C THR A 72 4.05 -2.20 -4.13
N ASN A 73 5.07 -2.23 -3.29
CA ASN A 73 6.11 -1.21 -3.36
C ASN A 73 7.29 -1.43 -4.32
N PRO A 74 7.59 -2.63 -4.88
CA PRO A 74 8.78 -2.75 -5.73
C PRO A 74 8.70 -2.02 -7.05
N THR A 75 7.51 -1.87 -7.63
CA THR A 75 7.34 -1.09 -8.86
C THR A 75 7.45 0.42 -8.61
N ARG A 76 7.61 0.86 -7.36
CA ARG A 76 7.42 2.25 -6.94
C ARG A 76 8.73 2.99 -6.69
N PRO A 77 8.91 4.19 -7.25
CA PRO A 77 8.37 4.59 -8.55
C PRO A 77 8.96 3.75 -9.69
N PHE A 78 8.50 3.98 -10.91
CA PHE A 78 9.16 3.45 -12.09
C PHE A 78 10.56 4.09 -12.27
N THR A 79 11.60 3.27 -12.21
CA THR A 79 13.02 3.64 -12.32
C THR A 79 13.74 2.86 -13.41
N SER A 80 14.98 3.25 -13.73
CA SER A 80 15.79 2.62 -14.79
C SER A 80 15.98 1.10 -14.62
N ASN A 81 16.04 0.60 -13.38
CA ASN A 81 16.26 -0.81 -13.11
C ASN A 81 14.97 -1.61 -12.88
N THR A 82 13.80 -0.96 -12.90
CA THR A 82 12.56 -1.59 -12.45
C THR A 82 12.17 -2.78 -13.32
N VAL A 83 12.24 -2.65 -14.66
CA VAL A 83 11.81 -3.74 -15.57
C VAL A 83 12.75 -4.93 -15.46
N ASP A 84 14.05 -4.72 -15.58
CA ASP A 84 15.05 -5.79 -15.50
C ASP A 84 15.01 -6.54 -14.17
N GLU A 85 14.90 -5.80 -13.05
CA GLU A 85 14.76 -6.38 -11.72
C GLU A 85 13.51 -7.26 -11.61
N HIS A 86 12.37 -6.78 -12.11
CA HIS A 86 11.10 -7.48 -11.94
C HIS A 86 10.97 -8.68 -12.87
N LEU A 87 11.54 -8.61 -14.07
CA LEU A 87 11.55 -9.73 -15.00
C LEU A 87 12.33 -10.91 -14.41
N ASP A 88 13.57 -10.66 -13.96
CA ASP A 88 14.39 -11.71 -13.34
C ASP A 88 13.77 -12.23 -12.02
N MET A 89 13.25 -11.32 -11.18
CA MET A 89 12.54 -11.69 -9.95
C MET A 89 11.36 -12.63 -10.24
N LEU A 90 10.54 -12.31 -11.25
CA LEU A 90 9.39 -13.14 -11.63
C LEU A 90 9.84 -14.52 -12.09
N MET A 91 10.86 -14.57 -12.95
CA MET A 91 11.40 -15.83 -13.47
C MET A 91 11.95 -16.72 -12.37
N VAL A 92 12.72 -16.15 -11.42
CA VAL A 92 13.23 -16.87 -10.26
C VAL A 92 12.08 -17.40 -9.39
N CYS A 93 11.09 -16.56 -9.08
CA CYS A 93 9.98 -16.95 -8.21
C CYS A 93 9.10 -18.06 -8.81
N HIS A 94 8.94 -18.07 -10.14
CA HIS A 94 8.12 -19.05 -10.85
C HIS A 94 8.94 -20.22 -11.43
N HIS A 95 10.25 -20.26 -11.19
CA HIS A 95 11.17 -21.29 -11.71
C HIS A 95 11.12 -21.41 -13.24
N LEU A 96 11.02 -20.26 -13.93
CA LEU A 96 10.93 -20.18 -15.40
C LEU A 96 12.31 -20.31 -16.05
N ASP A 97 12.37 -20.85 -17.26
CA ASP A 97 13.58 -20.97 -18.06
C ASP A 97 13.59 -19.98 -19.24
N LYS A 98 14.61 -19.12 -19.30
CA LYS A 98 14.82 -18.17 -20.40
C LYS A 98 15.02 -18.82 -21.77
N ASN A 99 15.30 -20.11 -21.82
CA ASN A 99 15.45 -20.87 -23.06
C ASN A 99 14.12 -21.47 -23.55
N ILE A 100 13.03 -21.35 -22.78
CA ILE A 100 11.68 -21.78 -23.16
C ILE A 100 10.89 -20.55 -23.62
N PRO A 101 10.49 -20.44 -24.90
CA PRO A 101 9.77 -19.28 -25.42
C PRO A 101 8.46 -18.97 -24.69
N GLU A 102 7.74 -19.99 -24.25
CA GLU A 102 6.47 -19.85 -23.51
C GLU A 102 6.67 -19.23 -22.13
N ASP A 103 7.76 -19.57 -21.46
CA ASP A 103 8.13 -19.02 -20.15
C ASP A 103 8.51 -17.54 -20.26
N VAL A 104 9.26 -17.18 -21.31
CA VAL A 104 9.60 -15.79 -21.62
C VAL A 104 8.34 -15.01 -21.97
N ALA A 105 7.47 -15.55 -22.82
CA ALA A 105 6.21 -14.90 -23.18
C ALA A 105 5.30 -14.67 -21.97
N PHE A 106 5.21 -15.64 -21.05
CA PHE A 106 4.50 -15.47 -19.79
C PHE A 106 5.11 -14.33 -18.96
N ALA A 107 6.43 -14.29 -18.80
CA ALA A 107 7.10 -13.27 -18.01
C ALA A 107 6.92 -11.86 -18.60
N GLU A 108 7.09 -11.71 -19.91
CA GLU A 108 6.89 -10.45 -20.64
C GLU A 108 5.42 -10.00 -20.63
N SER A 109 4.47 -10.94 -20.67
CA SER A 109 3.05 -10.61 -20.54
C SER A 109 2.71 -10.04 -19.16
N ARG A 110 3.50 -10.34 -18.11
CA ARG A 110 3.24 -9.95 -16.71
C ARG A 110 4.04 -8.71 -16.28
N ILE A 111 5.28 -8.55 -16.71
CA ILE A 111 6.14 -7.40 -16.39
C ILE A 111 6.12 -6.40 -17.55
N ARG A 112 5.32 -5.34 -17.42
CA ARG A 112 5.03 -4.38 -18.49
C ARG A 112 5.46 -2.97 -18.09
N ALA A 113 6.33 -2.35 -18.87
CA ALA A 113 6.82 -1.00 -18.60
C ALA A 113 5.68 0.03 -18.66
N GLU A 114 4.72 -0.19 -19.56
CA GLU A 114 3.57 0.66 -19.82
C GLU A 114 2.65 0.75 -18.60
N THR A 115 2.27 -0.40 -18.01
CA THR A 115 1.40 -0.40 -16.83
C THR A 115 2.13 0.06 -15.57
N ILE A 116 3.43 -0.22 -15.44
CA ILE A 116 4.28 0.29 -14.34
C ILE A 116 4.43 1.82 -14.41
N ALA A 117 4.58 2.38 -15.61
CA ALA A 117 4.63 3.83 -15.83
C ALA A 117 3.26 4.49 -15.57
N ALA A 118 2.17 3.87 -16.03
CA ALA A 118 0.81 4.35 -15.78
C ALA A 118 0.46 4.37 -14.28
N GLU A 119 0.92 3.36 -13.53
CA GLU A 119 0.71 3.26 -12.08
C GLU A 119 1.21 4.50 -11.32
N ASP A 120 2.37 5.06 -11.69
CA ASP A 120 2.90 6.28 -11.08
C ASP A 120 1.92 7.45 -11.22
N ILE A 121 1.35 7.60 -12.42
CA ILE A 121 0.41 8.69 -12.74
C ILE A 121 -0.94 8.44 -12.06
N LEU A 122 -1.45 7.21 -12.05
CA LEU A 122 -2.69 6.85 -11.37
C LEU A 122 -2.60 7.10 -9.85
N HIS A 123 -1.43 6.89 -9.23
CA HIS A 123 -1.20 7.31 -7.85
C HIS A 123 -1.31 8.82 -7.67
N ASP A 124 -0.70 9.61 -8.57
CA ASP A 124 -0.68 11.07 -8.48
C ASP A 124 -2.06 11.68 -8.76
N MET A 125 -2.85 11.06 -9.65
CA MET A 125 -4.25 11.40 -9.93
C MET A 125 -5.19 11.07 -8.76
N GLY A 126 -4.80 10.14 -7.88
CA GLY A 126 -5.67 9.61 -6.83
C GLY A 126 -6.60 8.49 -7.33
N ALA A 127 -6.26 7.83 -8.44
CA ALA A 127 -6.96 6.66 -8.95
C ALA A 127 -6.48 5.35 -8.28
N ILE A 128 -5.31 5.34 -7.65
CA ILE A 128 -4.90 4.28 -6.72
C ILE A 128 -4.88 4.83 -5.30
N SER A 129 -5.47 4.09 -4.35
CA SER A 129 -5.82 4.65 -3.04
C SER A 129 -4.91 4.21 -1.91
N ILE A 130 -4.15 3.12 -2.09
CA ILE A 130 -3.31 2.52 -1.06
C ILE A 130 -1.94 2.12 -1.63
N ILE A 131 -0.90 2.22 -0.80
CA ILE A 131 0.42 1.63 -1.05
C ILE A 131 0.73 0.66 0.10
N SER A 132 1.15 -0.55 -0.25
CA SER A 132 1.46 -1.66 0.65
C SER A 132 2.82 -2.27 0.31
N SER A 133 3.27 -3.27 1.08
CA SER A 133 4.58 -3.90 0.87
C SER A 133 4.53 -5.05 -0.13
N ASP A 134 3.79 -6.10 0.20
CA ASP A 134 3.96 -7.51 -0.24
C ASP A 134 5.19 -8.20 0.35
N SER A 135 5.33 -8.11 1.67
CA SER A 135 6.57 -8.44 2.39
C SER A 135 7.12 -9.83 2.04
N GLN A 136 8.31 -9.87 1.44
CA GLN A 136 9.03 -11.07 1.01
C GLN A 136 8.30 -11.93 -0.05
N ALA A 137 7.27 -11.39 -0.68
CA ALA A 137 6.51 -12.05 -1.75
C ALA A 137 6.33 -11.06 -2.90
N MET A 138 7.45 -10.63 -3.51
CA MET A 138 7.51 -9.47 -4.42
C MET A 138 7.24 -8.13 -3.72
N GLY A 139 7.87 -7.91 -2.57
CA GLY A 139 7.67 -6.69 -1.79
C GLY A 139 8.60 -6.50 -0.60
N ARG A 140 8.76 -5.24 -0.17
CA ARG A 140 9.75 -4.83 0.84
C ARG A 140 9.09 -4.21 2.07
N ILE A 141 9.05 -4.91 3.20
CA ILE A 141 8.30 -4.45 4.40
C ILE A 141 8.75 -3.07 4.92
N GLY A 142 10.05 -2.78 4.87
CA GLY A 142 10.64 -1.55 5.39
C GLY A 142 10.53 -0.32 4.48
N GLU A 143 9.94 -0.44 3.28
CA GLU A 143 10.02 0.60 2.24
C GLU A 143 8.67 1.21 1.87
N VAL A 144 7.56 0.82 2.49
CA VAL A 144 6.21 1.36 2.14
C VAL A 144 6.16 2.90 2.19
N ILE A 145 6.66 3.48 3.28
CA ILE A 145 6.68 4.94 3.47
C ILE A 145 7.66 5.58 2.49
N THR A 146 8.91 5.07 2.42
CA THR A 146 9.96 5.58 1.53
C THR A 146 9.49 5.64 0.08
N ARG A 147 8.91 4.53 -0.41
CA ARG A 147 8.46 4.36 -1.80
C ARG A 147 7.28 5.26 -2.13
N THR A 148 6.37 5.47 -1.17
CA THR A 148 5.30 6.45 -1.30
C THR A 148 5.85 7.86 -1.58
N TRP A 149 6.85 8.29 -0.80
CA TRP A 149 7.44 9.63 -0.95
C TRP A 149 8.34 9.76 -2.17
N GLN A 150 9.02 8.68 -2.58
CA GLN A 150 9.76 8.63 -3.86
C GLN A 150 8.82 8.78 -5.06
N THR A 151 7.66 8.11 -5.06
CA THR A 151 6.64 8.29 -6.10
C THR A 151 6.09 9.72 -6.11
N ALA A 152 5.75 10.28 -4.95
CA ALA A 152 5.29 11.67 -4.87
C ALA A 152 6.34 12.66 -5.41
N ASN A 153 7.63 12.43 -5.09
CA ASN A 153 8.73 13.23 -5.58
C ASN A 153 8.88 13.13 -7.11
N LYS A 154 8.94 11.93 -7.67
CA LYS A 154 9.05 11.72 -9.12
C LYS A 154 7.90 12.41 -9.86
N MET A 155 6.68 12.25 -9.37
CA MET A 155 5.50 12.85 -9.98
C MET A 155 5.51 14.37 -9.90
N LYS A 156 6.01 14.96 -8.81
CA LYS A 156 6.27 16.40 -8.77
C LYS A 156 7.29 16.85 -9.81
N VAL A 157 8.41 16.12 -9.94
CA VAL A 157 9.49 16.48 -10.87
C VAL A 157 9.01 16.42 -12.32
N GLN A 158 8.24 15.39 -12.69
CA GLN A 158 7.83 15.18 -14.08
C GLN A 158 6.52 15.86 -14.46
N ARG A 159 5.59 16.04 -13.51
CA ARG A 159 4.24 16.58 -13.79
C ARG A 159 3.98 17.95 -13.16
N GLY A 160 4.95 18.49 -12.43
CA GLY A 160 4.79 19.76 -11.72
C GLY A 160 3.80 19.64 -10.56
N ARG A 161 3.17 20.76 -10.21
CA ARG A 161 2.23 20.86 -9.09
C ARG A 161 0.86 20.25 -9.46
N LEU A 162 0.18 19.64 -8.49
CA LEU A 162 -1.19 19.18 -8.71
C LEU A 162 -2.14 20.37 -8.92
N PRO A 163 -3.01 20.34 -9.94
CA PRO A 163 -4.01 21.38 -10.14
C PRO A 163 -5.03 21.34 -8.98
N ARG A 164 -5.51 22.51 -8.56
CA ARG A 164 -6.54 22.65 -7.53
C ARG A 164 -7.80 23.21 -8.17
N SER A 165 -8.92 22.49 -8.07
CA SER A 165 -10.19 22.94 -8.63
C SER A 165 -10.62 24.27 -8.00
N GLY A 166 -10.80 25.30 -8.83
CA GLY A 166 -11.33 26.60 -8.42
C GLY A 166 -10.35 27.57 -7.75
N GLU A 167 -9.05 27.28 -7.72
CA GLU A 167 -8.04 28.24 -7.22
C GLU A 167 -7.18 28.78 -8.38
N SER A 168 -7.03 30.10 -8.46
CA SER A 168 -6.05 30.74 -9.34
C SER A 168 -4.64 30.36 -8.93
N ASP A 169 -3.72 30.22 -9.90
CA ASP A 169 -2.30 29.85 -9.75
C ASP A 169 -1.51 30.65 -8.68
N THR A 170 -2.08 31.72 -8.16
CA THR A 170 -1.52 32.62 -7.15
C THR A 170 -1.71 32.15 -5.70
N ALA A 171 -2.49 31.08 -5.44
CA ALA A 171 -2.73 30.59 -4.08
C ALA A 171 -1.71 29.50 -3.66
N GLN A 172 -0.58 29.97 -3.10
CA GLN A 172 0.43 29.27 -2.25
C GLN A 172 1.56 28.47 -2.94
N ASP A 173 2.82 28.76 -2.60
CA ASP A 173 4.03 27.97 -2.97
C ASP A 173 4.20 26.70 -2.12
N ASN A 174 3.30 25.71 -2.22
CA ASN A 174 3.50 24.42 -1.51
C ASN A 174 2.84 23.19 -2.18
N ASP A 175 3.27 22.02 -1.72
CA ASP A 175 2.80 20.70 -2.17
C ASP A 175 1.79 20.04 -1.21
N ASN A 176 1.13 20.78 -0.31
CA ASN A 176 0.31 20.21 0.77
C ASN A 176 -0.80 19.29 0.27
N LEU A 177 -1.39 19.57 -0.89
CA LEU A 177 -2.39 18.69 -1.50
C LEU A 177 -1.80 17.32 -1.86
N ARG A 178 -0.64 17.30 -2.55
CA ARG A 178 0.08 16.07 -2.89
C ARG A 178 0.53 15.35 -1.62
N ILE A 179 1.08 16.07 -0.64
CA ILE A 179 1.50 15.48 0.64
C ILE A 179 0.34 14.78 1.34
N ARG A 180 -0.83 15.44 1.46
CA ARG A 180 -2.02 14.84 2.08
C ARG A 180 -2.56 13.66 1.26
N ARG A 181 -2.57 13.75 -0.07
CA ARG A 181 -2.98 12.64 -0.96
C ARG A 181 -2.12 11.40 -0.75
N TYR A 182 -0.80 11.56 -0.68
CA TYR A 182 0.12 10.44 -0.57
C TYR A 182 0.21 9.86 0.85
N ILE A 183 0.19 10.69 1.91
CA ILE A 183 0.19 10.17 3.28
C ILE A 183 -1.07 9.33 3.58
N ALA A 184 -2.22 9.68 2.98
CA ALA A 184 -3.45 8.91 3.13
C ALA A 184 -3.33 7.45 2.63
N LYS A 185 -2.43 7.20 1.65
CA LYS A 185 -2.25 5.88 1.01
C LYS A 185 -1.68 4.82 1.95
N TYR A 186 -0.99 5.20 3.02
CA TYR A 186 -0.43 4.26 4.01
C TYR A 186 -0.91 4.53 5.45
N THR A 187 -1.87 5.45 5.64
CA THR A 187 -2.42 5.79 6.96
C THR A 187 -3.92 5.53 7.00
N ILE A 188 -4.74 6.48 6.57
CA ILE A 188 -6.19 6.42 6.75
C ILE A 188 -6.89 5.47 5.77
N ASN A 189 -6.46 5.41 4.50
CA ASN A 189 -7.13 4.57 3.50
C ASN A 189 -7.01 3.08 3.83
N PRO A 190 -5.84 2.52 4.21
CA PRO A 190 -5.75 1.14 4.69
C PRO A 190 -6.67 0.87 5.89
N ALA A 191 -6.82 1.84 6.80
CA ALA A 191 -7.66 1.69 7.98
C ALA A 191 -9.16 1.69 7.66
N ILE A 192 -9.59 2.51 6.68
CA ILE A 192 -10.97 2.51 6.17
C ILE A 192 -11.26 1.18 5.48
N VAL A 193 -10.41 0.78 4.52
CA VAL A 193 -10.63 -0.44 3.72
C VAL A 193 -10.76 -1.69 4.58
N ASN A 194 -10.05 -1.75 5.71
CA ASN A 194 -10.06 -2.91 6.60
C ASN A 194 -10.98 -2.74 7.84
N GLY A 195 -11.76 -1.66 7.91
CA GLY A 195 -12.82 -1.52 8.92
C GLY A 195 -12.34 -1.23 10.33
N PHE A 196 -11.20 -0.55 10.48
CA PHE A 196 -10.64 -0.17 11.79
C PHE A 196 -10.21 1.30 11.87
N SER A 197 -10.77 2.16 11.00
CA SER A 197 -10.45 3.59 10.94
C SER A 197 -10.86 4.38 12.19
N ASP A 198 -11.78 3.86 13.00
CA ASP A 198 -12.15 4.47 14.29
C ASP A 198 -11.03 4.35 15.33
N PHE A 199 -10.14 3.37 15.17
CA PHE A 199 -9.07 3.08 16.14
C PHE A 199 -7.73 3.71 15.75
N ILE A 200 -7.38 3.69 14.46
CA ILE A 200 -6.06 4.10 13.96
C ILE A 200 -6.15 4.78 12.59
N GLY A 201 -5.00 5.15 12.02
CA GLY A 201 -4.89 5.63 10.64
C GLY A 201 -4.80 7.15 10.49
N SER A 202 -4.94 7.92 11.57
CA SER A 202 -4.79 9.38 11.54
C SER A 202 -4.55 9.95 12.95
N VAL A 203 -4.06 11.19 12.99
CA VAL A 203 -3.89 11.95 14.23
C VAL A 203 -5.20 12.70 14.53
N GLU A 204 -6.15 11.99 15.12
CA GLU A 204 -7.48 12.51 15.48
C GLU A 204 -7.81 12.13 16.93
N VAL A 205 -8.52 13.02 17.63
CA VAL A 205 -8.93 12.81 19.02
C VAL A 205 -9.81 11.55 19.12
N GLY A 206 -9.56 10.72 20.12
CA GLY A 206 -10.29 9.47 20.35
C GLY A 206 -9.64 8.22 19.74
N LYS A 207 -8.72 8.39 18.77
CA LYS A 207 -7.94 7.28 18.21
C LYS A 207 -6.78 6.88 19.11
N LEU A 208 -6.23 5.69 18.87
CA LEU A 208 -5.06 5.19 19.57
C LEU A 208 -3.85 6.08 19.26
N ALA A 209 -3.05 6.41 20.28
CA ALA A 209 -1.85 7.23 20.15
C ALA A 209 -0.67 6.43 19.53
N ASP A 210 -0.86 6.00 18.29
CA ASP A 210 0.15 5.40 17.42
C ASP A 210 0.76 6.50 16.56
N LEU A 211 1.91 7.02 17.00
CA LEU A 211 2.52 8.22 16.44
C LEU A 211 3.97 7.93 16.05
N VAL A 212 4.45 8.60 15.01
CA VAL A 212 5.85 8.51 14.57
C VAL A 212 6.44 9.91 14.52
N LEU A 213 7.59 10.09 15.17
CA LEU A 213 8.30 11.36 15.16
C LEU A 213 9.44 11.30 14.15
N TRP A 214 9.58 12.37 13.38
CA TRP A 214 10.56 12.48 12.31
C TRP A 214 11.36 13.76 12.48
N LYS A 215 12.68 13.68 12.29
CA LYS A 215 13.46 14.85 11.88
C LYS A 215 13.10 15.19 10.43
N PRO A 216 12.83 16.46 10.08
CA PRO A 216 12.51 16.84 8.70
C PRO A 216 13.53 16.33 7.67
N SER A 217 14.82 16.35 8.00
CA SER A 217 15.90 15.87 7.13
C SER A 217 15.90 14.35 6.87
N PHE A 218 15.19 13.56 7.70
CA PHE A 218 15.08 12.11 7.59
C PHE A 218 13.64 11.64 7.32
N PHE A 219 12.71 12.58 7.08
CA PHE A 219 11.31 12.29 6.87
C PHE A 219 11.13 11.28 5.72
N GLY A 220 10.41 10.20 6.01
CA GLY A 220 10.12 9.15 5.05
C GLY A 220 11.24 8.10 4.87
N ALA A 221 12.42 8.28 5.45
CA ALA A 221 13.53 7.31 5.40
C ALA A 221 13.77 6.62 6.75
N LYS A 222 14.10 7.39 7.81
CA LYS A 222 14.43 6.86 9.14
C LYS A 222 13.77 7.71 10.25
N PRO A 223 12.75 7.21 10.96
CA PRO A 223 12.12 7.96 12.04
C PRO A 223 13.05 8.08 13.27
N GLU A 224 12.74 9.01 14.16
CA GLU A 224 13.45 9.17 15.44
C GLU A 224 12.92 8.19 16.49
N LEU A 225 11.59 8.09 16.61
CA LEU A 225 10.92 7.14 17.50
C LEU A 225 9.50 6.83 17.03
N VAL A 226 9.02 5.67 17.46
CA VAL A 226 7.69 5.12 17.19
C VAL A 226 6.98 4.93 18.53
N VAL A 227 5.86 5.61 18.69
CA VAL A 227 4.95 5.51 19.83
C VAL A 227 3.84 4.53 19.47
N LYS A 228 3.56 3.59 20.37
CA LYS A 228 2.45 2.64 20.26
C LYS A 228 1.57 2.79 21.50
N GLY A 229 0.29 3.11 21.31
CA GLY A 229 -0.67 3.27 22.42
C GLY A 229 -0.21 4.26 23.49
N GLY A 230 0.50 5.33 23.10
CA GLY A 230 1.03 6.34 24.03
C GLY A 230 2.36 6.00 24.69
N THR A 231 2.96 4.84 24.43
CA THR A 231 4.28 4.44 24.96
C THR A 231 5.29 4.30 23.83
N ILE A 232 6.55 4.72 24.04
CA ILE A 232 7.62 4.53 23.05
C ILE A 232 7.91 3.03 22.90
N ALA A 233 7.68 2.49 21.70
CA ALA A 233 7.92 1.11 21.36
C ALA A 233 9.28 0.89 20.70
N TRP A 234 9.74 1.84 19.88
CA TRP A 234 11.05 1.82 19.24
C TRP A 234 11.62 3.23 19.14
N ALA A 235 12.94 3.39 19.24
CA ALA A 235 13.62 4.67 19.09
C ALA A 235 15.08 4.52 18.64
N ASN A 236 15.63 5.56 18.02
CA ASN A 236 17.07 5.68 17.79
C ASN A 236 17.77 5.82 19.14
N MET A 237 18.73 4.92 19.41
CA MET A 237 19.43 4.86 20.69
C MET A 237 20.90 4.45 20.47
N GLY A 238 21.80 5.23 21.08
CA GLY A 238 23.25 5.03 21.07
C GLY A 238 23.74 3.87 21.91
N ASP A 239 25.01 3.94 22.33
CA ASP A 239 25.62 2.99 23.26
C ASP A 239 24.91 3.01 24.63
N PRO A 240 24.33 1.88 25.09
CA PRO A 240 23.68 1.80 26.40
C PRO A 240 24.58 2.07 27.60
N ASN A 241 25.91 1.97 27.46
CA ASN A 241 26.87 2.25 28.53
C ASN A 241 27.40 3.70 28.50
N ALA A 242 27.02 4.50 27.50
CA ALA A 242 27.45 5.89 27.41
C ALA A 242 26.76 6.78 28.46
N SER A 243 27.34 7.96 28.71
CA SER A 243 26.85 8.93 29.70
C SER A 243 25.54 9.62 29.29
N ILE A 244 25.20 9.62 28.01
CA ILE A 244 24.00 10.20 27.40
C ILE A 244 23.54 9.31 26.22
N PRO A 245 22.31 9.41 25.68
CA PRO A 245 21.76 8.41 24.75
C PRO A 245 22.18 8.56 23.28
N THR A 246 22.95 9.58 22.95
CA THR A 246 23.35 9.95 21.57
C THR A 246 24.73 9.49 21.07
N PRO A 247 25.70 9.04 21.90
CA PRO A 247 26.99 8.56 21.42
C PRO A 247 26.83 7.28 20.60
N GLU A 248 27.62 7.19 19.55
CA GLU A 248 27.58 6.09 18.59
C GLU A 248 27.93 4.73 19.24
N PRO A 249 27.41 3.60 18.71
CA PRO A 249 26.58 3.48 17.51
C PRO A 249 25.08 3.69 17.76
N VAL A 250 24.50 4.67 17.06
CA VAL A 250 23.06 4.96 17.08
C VAL A 250 22.34 4.07 16.07
N MET A 251 21.40 3.28 16.57
CA MET A 251 20.55 2.42 15.76
C MET A 251 19.12 2.40 16.31
N MET A 252 18.16 1.99 15.48
CA MET A 252 16.77 1.81 15.89
C MET A 252 16.68 0.58 16.82
N ARG A 253 16.28 0.77 18.07
CA ARG A 253 16.23 -0.28 19.11
C ARG A 253 14.81 -0.41 19.70
N PRO A 254 14.41 -1.61 20.15
CA PRO A 254 13.16 -1.78 20.91
C PRO A 254 13.26 -1.07 22.25
N MET A 255 12.17 -0.39 22.64
CA MET A 255 12.02 0.36 23.89
C MET A 255 11.01 -0.34 24.80
N PHE A 256 10.77 0.20 26.00
CA PHE A 256 9.88 -0.42 27.00
C PHE A 256 8.49 -0.82 26.46
N GLY A 257 7.92 -0.05 25.53
CA GLY A 257 6.63 -0.38 24.90
C GLY A 257 6.61 -1.67 24.07
N ALA A 258 7.77 -2.23 23.74
CA ALA A 258 7.91 -3.48 22.99
C ALA A 258 8.11 -4.73 23.88
N PHE A 259 8.31 -4.56 25.20
CA PHE A 259 8.66 -5.67 26.10
C PHE A 259 7.50 -6.09 27.02
N GLY A 260 7.51 -7.35 27.43
CA GLY A 260 6.55 -7.92 28.38
C GLY A 260 5.10 -7.67 27.95
N LYS A 261 4.26 -7.27 28.92
CA LYS A 261 2.85 -6.97 28.68
C LYS A 261 2.59 -5.58 28.09
N ALA A 262 3.61 -4.71 27.99
CA ALA A 262 3.42 -3.39 27.39
C ALA A 262 2.98 -3.49 25.92
N GLY A 263 3.53 -4.46 25.19
CA GLY A 263 3.15 -4.71 23.80
C GLY A 263 1.68 -5.10 23.63
N SER A 264 1.15 -5.94 24.52
CA SER A 264 -0.27 -6.34 24.51
C SER A 264 -1.19 -5.22 25.01
N SER A 265 -0.83 -4.52 26.08
CA SER A 265 -1.63 -3.42 26.63
C SER A 265 -1.77 -2.21 25.69
N ASN A 266 -0.77 -1.97 24.84
CA ASN A 266 -0.73 -0.80 23.93
C ASN A 266 -1.22 -1.09 22.51
N SER A 267 -1.72 -2.30 22.24
CA SER A 267 -2.06 -2.76 20.90
C SER A 267 -3.45 -3.37 20.82
N ILE A 268 -3.94 -3.51 19.59
CA ILE A 268 -5.23 -4.14 19.28
C ILE A 268 -4.98 -5.32 18.34
N ALA A 269 -5.66 -6.44 18.58
CA ALA A 269 -5.85 -7.51 17.61
C ALA A 269 -7.23 -7.34 16.97
N PHE A 270 -7.27 -7.02 15.68
CA PHE A 270 -8.52 -6.88 14.94
C PHE A 270 -9.05 -8.24 14.48
N VAL A 271 -10.31 -8.52 14.78
CA VAL A 271 -11.00 -9.78 14.45
C VAL A 271 -12.33 -9.49 13.73
N SER A 272 -13.02 -10.51 13.23
CA SER A 272 -14.41 -10.32 12.76
C SER A 272 -15.35 -10.12 13.95
N LYS A 273 -16.52 -9.53 13.71
CA LYS A 273 -17.57 -9.37 14.72
C LYS A 273 -17.93 -10.71 15.37
N VAL A 274 -18.17 -11.74 14.56
CA VAL A 274 -18.52 -13.09 15.04
C VAL A 274 -17.43 -13.70 15.93
N ALA A 275 -16.15 -13.52 15.59
CA ALA A 275 -15.06 -13.99 16.44
C ALA A 275 -15.03 -13.26 17.79
N LYS A 276 -15.24 -11.93 17.81
CA LYS A 276 -15.31 -11.17 19.06
C LYS A 276 -16.47 -11.63 19.94
N GLU A 277 -17.65 -11.83 19.35
CA GLU A 277 -18.86 -12.29 20.04
C GLU A 277 -18.73 -13.74 20.56
N ALA A 278 -18.02 -14.60 19.83
CA ALA A 278 -17.68 -15.95 20.27
C ALA A 278 -16.66 -15.99 21.43
N GLY A 279 -16.09 -14.85 21.83
CA GLY A 279 -15.19 -14.78 22.97
C GLY A 279 -13.78 -15.31 22.70
N VAL A 280 -13.28 -15.24 21.45
CA VAL A 280 -11.94 -15.76 21.06
C VAL A 280 -10.79 -15.18 21.90
N ALA A 281 -10.96 -13.97 22.44
CA ALA A 281 -9.99 -13.38 23.36
C ALA A 281 -9.81 -14.23 24.63
N MET A 282 -10.91 -14.74 25.20
CA MET A 282 -10.87 -15.61 26.37
C MET A 282 -10.39 -17.02 26.00
N GLU A 283 -10.90 -17.57 24.90
CA GLU A 283 -10.55 -18.91 24.42
C GLU A 283 -9.04 -19.04 24.17
N TYR A 284 -8.46 -18.07 23.46
CA TYR A 284 -7.03 -18.07 23.12
C TYR A 284 -6.16 -17.41 24.19
N LYS A 285 -6.76 -16.97 25.31
CA LYS A 285 -6.07 -16.30 26.43
C LYS A 285 -5.27 -15.07 25.96
N LEU A 286 -5.84 -14.29 25.04
CA LEU A 286 -5.19 -13.10 24.51
C LEU A 286 -5.17 -11.99 25.57
N GLU A 287 -3.98 -11.50 25.89
CA GLU A 287 -3.82 -10.33 26.76
C GLU A 287 -3.97 -9.01 25.99
N LYS A 288 -3.90 -9.05 24.66
CA LYS A 288 -4.05 -7.87 23.79
C LYS A 288 -5.53 -7.52 23.67
N ARG A 289 -5.86 -6.22 23.65
CA ARG A 289 -7.22 -5.74 23.36
C ARG A 289 -7.71 -6.34 22.03
N VAL A 290 -8.91 -6.90 22.00
CA VAL A 290 -9.52 -7.47 20.79
C VAL A 290 -10.68 -6.60 20.35
N GLU A 291 -10.64 -6.12 19.11
CA GLU A 291 -11.69 -5.30 18.51
C GLU A 291 -12.20 -5.89 17.21
N ALA A 292 -13.49 -5.74 16.97
CA ALA A 292 -14.11 -6.19 15.73
C ALA A 292 -13.92 -5.12 14.65
N VAL A 293 -13.53 -5.55 13.46
CA VAL A 293 -13.66 -4.70 12.26
C VAL A 293 -15.13 -4.52 11.92
N ASN A 294 -15.47 -3.40 11.25
CA ASN A 294 -16.82 -3.12 10.80
C ASN A 294 -16.85 -2.18 9.59
N GLY A 295 -18.01 -2.10 8.94
CA GLY A 295 -18.35 -1.04 7.99
C GLY A 295 -17.63 -1.13 6.64
N VAL A 296 -17.24 -2.34 6.22
CA VAL A 296 -16.41 -2.52 5.01
C VAL A 296 -17.20 -2.88 3.76
N ARG A 297 -18.46 -3.35 3.92
CA ARG A 297 -19.32 -3.78 2.81
C ARG A 297 -20.14 -2.65 2.16
N CYS A 298 -20.06 -1.43 2.68
CA CYS A 298 -20.72 -0.26 2.08
C CYS A 298 -19.73 0.72 1.44
N LEU A 299 -18.45 0.36 1.39
CA LEU A 299 -17.38 1.22 0.88
C LEU A 299 -17.36 1.27 -0.65
N SER A 300 -16.96 2.40 -1.18
CA SER A 300 -16.65 2.59 -2.59
C SER A 300 -15.33 3.36 -2.72
N LYS A 301 -14.84 3.48 -3.94
CA LYS A 301 -13.70 4.33 -4.27
C LYS A 301 -13.87 5.76 -3.72
N LEU A 302 -15.11 6.26 -3.66
CA LEU A 302 -15.42 7.61 -3.18
C LEU A 302 -15.13 7.81 -1.68
N ASP A 303 -15.03 6.73 -0.92
CA ASP A 303 -14.71 6.78 0.51
C ASP A 303 -13.20 6.94 0.77
N MET A 304 -12.37 6.73 -0.26
CA MET A 304 -10.91 6.81 -0.18
C MET A 304 -10.45 8.26 -0.12
N LYS A 305 -9.92 8.67 1.04
CA LYS A 305 -9.57 10.06 1.31
C LYS A 305 -8.51 10.55 0.32
N LEU A 306 -8.87 11.61 -0.41
CA LEU A 306 -8.05 12.29 -1.43
C LEU A 306 -7.60 11.40 -2.59
N ASN A 307 -8.15 10.20 -2.72
CA ASN A 307 -7.79 9.18 -3.70
C ASN A 307 -9.06 8.47 -4.21
N ASP A 308 -10.03 9.27 -4.64
CA ASP A 308 -11.39 8.91 -5.03
C ASP A 308 -11.63 9.00 -6.55
N ALA A 309 -10.57 9.20 -7.36
CA ALA A 309 -10.71 9.36 -8.80
C ALA A 309 -11.15 8.06 -9.47
N LEU A 310 -12.08 8.16 -10.42
CA LEU A 310 -12.63 7.05 -11.21
C LEU A 310 -12.48 7.32 -12.71
N PRO A 311 -11.24 7.39 -13.24
CA PRO A 311 -11.04 7.58 -14.68
C PRO A 311 -11.52 6.35 -15.46
N LYS A 312 -11.98 6.55 -16.69
CA LYS A 312 -12.21 5.45 -17.63
C LYS A 312 -10.86 4.94 -18.12
N ILE A 313 -10.44 3.77 -17.65
CA ILE A 313 -9.16 3.17 -18.03
C ILE A 313 -9.34 2.16 -19.15
N GLU A 314 -8.51 2.29 -20.18
CA GLU A 314 -8.38 1.31 -21.26
C GLU A 314 -6.92 0.85 -21.35
N VAL A 315 -6.72 -0.39 -21.78
CA VAL A 315 -5.40 -1.00 -22.00
C VAL A 315 -5.46 -1.70 -23.34
N ASP A 316 -4.57 -1.32 -24.23
CA ASP A 316 -4.42 -1.97 -25.53
C ASP A 316 -3.84 -3.38 -25.35
N PRO A 317 -4.46 -4.43 -25.93
CA PRO A 317 -4.07 -5.81 -25.68
C PRO A 317 -2.74 -6.23 -26.35
N GLU A 318 -2.25 -5.45 -27.32
CA GLU A 318 -1.02 -5.78 -28.06
C GLU A 318 0.16 -4.90 -27.64
N THR A 319 -0.11 -3.60 -27.43
CA THR A 319 0.92 -2.60 -27.09
C THR A 319 1.00 -2.30 -25.60
N TYR A 320 0.03 -2.76 -24.81
CA TYR A 320 -0.11 -2.51 -23.37
C TYR A 320 -0.23 -1.04 -22.97
N ILE A 321 -0.41 -0.14 -23.95
CA ILE A 321 -0.61 1.28 -23.73
C ILE A 321 -1.86 1.47 -22.85
N VAL A 322 -1.66 2.16 -21.73
CA VAL A 322 -2.73 2.50 -20.80
C VAL A 322 -3.21 3.91 -21.09
N THR A 323 -4.53 4.08 -21.18
CA THR A 323 -5.17 5.40 -21.25
C THR A 323 -6.11 5.63 -20.08
N ALA A 324 -6.27 6.88 -19.66
CA ALA A 324 -7.31 7.33 -18.75
C ALA A 324 -8.08 8.47 -19.41
N ASP A 325 -9.40 8.29 -19.56
CA ASP A 325 -10.29 9.27 -20.20
C ASP A 325 -9.80 9.70 -21.61
N GLY A 326 -9.16 8.78 -22.32
CA GLY A 326 -8.59 8.99 -23.66
C GLY A 326 -7.16 9.53 -23.69
N GLU A 327 -6.56 9.87 -22.55
CA GLU A 327 -5.18 10.35 -22.46
C GLU A 327 -4.20 9.22 -22.13
N VAL A 328 -3.08 9.14 -22.87
CA VAL A 328 -2.04 8.12 -22.62
C VAL A 328 -1.32 8.39 -21.30
N LEU A 329 -1.27 7.37 -20.45
CA LEU A 329 -0.58 7.41 -19.17
C LEU A 329 0.83 6.84 -19.29
N THR A 330 1.79 7.70 -19.62
CA THR A 330 3.21 7.32 -19.72
C THR A 330 4.12 8.31 -19.02
N CYS A 331 5.20 7.81 -18.41
CA CYS A 331 6.24 8.62 -17.79
C CYS A 331 7.61 7.98 -17.94
N GLN A 332 8.66 8.80 -17.98
CA GLN A 332 10.03 8.30 -18.11
C GLN A 332 10.50 7.63 -16.81
N PRO A 333 11.31 6.56 -16.87
CA PRO A 333 11.92 5.98 -15.68
C PRO A 333 12.84 7.00 -15.00
N ALA A 334 12.78 7.09 -13.68
CA ALA A 334 13.69 7.94 -12.92
C ALA A 334 15.09 7.29 -12.82
N PRO A 335 16.19 7.99 -13.16
CA PRO A 335 17.55 7.47 -13.02
C PRO A 335 18.02 7.42 -11.56
N THR A 336 17.42 8.24 -10.70
CA THR A 336 17.71 8.32 -9.27
C THR A 336 16.43 8.63 -8.50
N VAL A 337 16.38 8.24 -7.23
CA VAL A 337 15.29 8.59 -6.31
C VAL A 337 15.86 9.19 -5.02
N PRO A 338 15.15 10.14 -4.37
CA PRO A 338 15.54 10.61 -3.03
C PRO A 338 15.34 9.50 -2.00
N LEU A 339 15.66 9.78 -0.74
CA LEU A 339 15.46 8.83 0.37
C LEU A 339 16.14 7.47 0.10
N SER A 340 17.34 7.51 -0.49
CA SER A 340 18.12 6.33 -0.89
C SER A 340 19.59 6.48 -0.46
N ARG A 341 20.50 6.78 -1.40
CA ARG A 341 21.96 6.87 -1.24
C ARG A 341 22.43 7.70 -0.04
N ASN A 342 21.70 8.75 0.32
CA ASN A 342 22.06 9.63 1.44
C ASN A 342 21.83 9.00 2.83
N TYR A 343 21.04 7.94 2.93
CA TYR A 343 20.50 7.47 4.22
C TYR A 343 20.90 6.05 4.57
N PHE A 344 21.12 5.18 3.59
CA PHE A 344 21.35 3.75 3.82
C PHE A 344 22.81 3.39 3.60
N LEU A 345 23.35 2.59 4.52
CA LEU A 345 24.72 2.08 4.43
C LEU A 345 24.87 1.05 3.31
N PHE A 346 23.79 0.30 3.04
CA PHE A 346 23.66 -0.71 2.00
C PHE A 346 22.39 -0.48 1.19
#